data_AF-A0A0G1NI03-F1
#
_entry.id   AF-A0A0G1NI03-F1
#
_cell.length_a   1.000
_cell.length_b   1.000
_cell.length_c   1.000
_cell.angle_alpha   90.00
_cell.angle_beta   90.00
_cell.angle_gamma   90.00
#
_symmetry.space_group_name_H-M   'P 1'
#
loop_
_entity.id
_entity.type
_entity.pdbx_description
1 polymer ?
#
loop_
_entity_poly.entity_id
_entity_poly.type
_entity_poly.pdbx_seq_one_letter_code
_entity_poly.pdbx_strand_id
1 'polypeptide(L)'
;MFNSRRSFGRGPVNRGFRPAGSFQRKNRFAPKSMDSRLFIRTATPEIEAEVVINHTFADFNFHPQVHTNITGKGMIKPTPIQDQTLEHALLGKDIIGLADTGTGKTAAFALPIIQKLLANPQETCLIVAPTRELAVQIRDEIRALATNLPIYSCILIGGSDIRRQLDDLRRRPHIYIGTPGRLRDLYNRRALNLQNTRTVVLDEVDRMLDMGFVKEITELMSFLPREKQTLLFSATLDSKIEDIARRFLNNPLKISVKSGATSQNVDQDIIRTHGNKMEVLTDLLSKEEFSKVLVFGRTKHGVEKISISLQKAGFPADAIHGDKRQNQREAVLRKFRANQINILIATDVAARGIDVKDISHVINYDEPGSYDDYVHRIGRTGRAGKMGKAITFVE
;
A
#
# COMPACT_ATOMS: atom_id res chain seq x y z
N MET A 1 -37.03 12.72 -75.31
CA MET A 1 -36.44 13.26 -76.55
C MET A 1 -34.93 13.09 -76.50
N PHE A 2 -34.37 12.46 -77.55
CA PHE A 2 -32.99 12.50 -78.07
C PHE A 2 -31.81 12.39 -77.08
N ASN A 3 -31.12 11.25 -76.93
CA ASN A 3 -30.22 10.53 -77.84
C ASN A 3 -28.90 11.29 -78.14
N SER A 4 -27.74 10.79 -77.67
CA SER A 4 -26.60 10.49 -78.57
C SER A 4 -25.44 9.78 -77.85
N ARG A 5 -25.01 8.69 -78.49
CA ARG A 5 -23.86 7.82 -78.24
C ARG A 5 -22.51 8.55 -78.34
N ARG A 6 -21.47 8.00 -77.71
CA ARG A 6 -20.19 7.69 -78.37
C ARG A 6 -19.40 6.64 -77.59
N SER A 7 -19.17 5.51 -78.26
CA SER A 7 -18.23 4.44 -77.90
C SER A 7 -16.86 4.75 -78.50
N PHE A 8 -15.78 4.50 -77.75
CA PHE A 8 -14.50 4.06 -78.33
C PHE A 8 -13.81 3.15 -77.32
N GLY A 9 -13.54 1.90 -77.74
CA GLY A 9 -12.80 0.93 -76.95
C GLY A 9 -11.28 1.12 -77.05
N ARG A 10 -10.58 0.56 -76.07
CA ARG A 10 -9.18 0.11 -76.16
C ARG A 10 -8.95 -1.02 -75.14
N GLY A 11 -8.11 -1.98 -75.54
CA GLY A 11 -8.00 -3.34 -75.01
C GLY A 11 -7.41 -3.48 -73.58
N PRO A 12 -7.17 -4.73 -73.16
CA PRO A 12 -7.02 -5.07 -71.75
C PRO A 12 -5.62 -4.74 -71.23
N VAL A 13 -5.55 -3.96 -70.16
CA VAL A 13 -4.29 -3.75 -69.42
C VAL A 13 -4.19 -4.83 -68.35
N ASN A 14 -3.26 -5.74 -68.59
CA ASN A 14 -2.79 -6.76 -67.68
C ASN A 14 -2.22 -6.07 -66.41
N ARG A 15 -2.95 -6.12 -65.28
CA ARG A 15 -2.44 -5.68 -63.97
C ARG A 15 -2.07 -6.91 -63.16
N GLY A 16 -0.76 -7.14 -63.04
CA GLY A 16 -0.18 -8.13 -62.15
C GLY A 16 -0.63 -7.92 -60.71
N PHE A 17 -1.06 -9.01 -60.09
CA PHE A 17 -1.40 -9.12 -58.69
C PHE A 17 -0.11 -9.02 -57.87
N ARG A 18 0.07 -7.96 -57.08
CA ARG A 18 1.09 -7.90 -56.01
C ARG A 18 0.43 -8.34 -54.70
N PRO A 19 1.01 -9.28 -53.93
CA PRO A 19 0.44 -9.64 -52.65
C PRO A 19 0.61 -8.47 -51.66
N ALA A 20 -0.47 -8.14 -50.96
CA ALA A 20 -0.47 -7.16 -49.90
C ALA A 20 0.46 -7.63 -48.77
N GLY A 21 1.54 -6.89 -48.55
CA GLY A 21 2.43 -7.07 -47.40
C GLY A 21 1.64 -6.87 -46.10
N SER A 22 1.70 -7.87 -45.23
CA SER A 22 1.15 -7.84 -43.89
C SER A 22 1.87 -6.77 -43.06
N PHE A 23 1.25 -5.60 -42.91
CA PHE A 23 1.66 -4.61 -41.92
C PHE A 23 1.39 -5.17 -40.52
N GLN A 24 2.39 -5.85 -39.94
CA GLN A 24 2.44 -6.10 -38.50
C GLN A 24 2.38 -4.75 -37.77
N ARG A 25 1.23 -4.46 -37.15
CA ARG A 25 1.10 -3.38 -36.17
C ARG A 25 2.05 -3.66 -35.02
N LYS A 26 3.22 -3.00 -34.99
CA LYS A 26 4.07 -2.95 -33.81
C LYS A 26 3.23 -2.42 -32.64
N ASN A 27 3.06 -3.27 -31.63
CA ASN A 27 2.29 -2.99 -30.43
C ASN A 27 3.04 -1.90 -29.64
N ARG A 28 2.66 -0.63 -29.80
CA ARG A 28 3.31 0.55 -29.18
C ARG A 28 3.13 0.64 -27.64
N PHE A 29 2.58 -0.40 -27.01
CA PHE A 29 2.30 -0.49 -25.58
C PHE A 29 3.02 -1.64 -24.88
N ALA A 30 3.97 -2.32 -25.53
CA ALA A 30 4.86 -3.24 -24.82
C ALA A 30 5.82 -2.42 -23.94
N PRO A 31 5.75 -2.52 -22.59
CA PRO A 31 6.75 -1.89 -21.75
C PRO A 31 8.13 -2.46 -22.11
N LYS A 32 9.17 -1.63 -22.07
CA LYS A 32 10.56 -2.09 -22.21
C LYS A 32 10.82 -3.13 -21.12
N SER A 33 11.23 -4.34 -21.50
CA SER A 33 11.67 -5.36 -20.53
C SER A 33 12.85 -4.81 -19.74
N MET A 34 12.85 -5.00 -18.42
CA MET A 34 13.97 -4.59 -17.57
C MET A 34 15.15 -5.56 -17.76
N ASP A 35 16.37 -5.12 -17.43
CA ASP A 35 17.53 -6.03 -17.43
C ASP A 35 17.30 -7.10 -16.35
N SER A 36 17.21 -8.37 -16.76
CA SER A 36 16.96 -9.51 -15.87
C SER A 36 17.99 -9.64 -14.75
N ARG A 37 19.21 -9.09 -14.94
CA ARG A 37 20.26 -9.08 -13.91
C ARG A 37 19.87 -8.29 -12.66
N LEU A 38 18.93 -7.35 -12.77
CA LEU A 38 18.44 -6.57 -11.63
C LEU A 38 17.63 -7.41 -10.63
N PHE A 39 17.23 -8.63 -11.01
CA PHE A 39 16.43 -9.54 -10.19
C PHE A 39 17.24 -10.72 -9.60
N ILE A 40 18.57 -10.71 -9.74
CA ILE A 40 19.45 -11.74 -9.21
C ILE A 40 20.31 -11.13 -8.11
N ARG A 41 20.11 -11.57 -6.86
CA ARG A 41 20.88 -11.09 -5.72
C ARG A 41 20.78 -12.09 -4.58
N THR A 42 21.94 -12.60 -4.14
CA THR A 42 22.01 -13.38 -2.90
C THR A 42 21.80 -12.47 -1.71
N ALA A 43 21.00 -12.92 -0.75
CA ALA A 43 20.79 -12.19 0.50
C ALA A 43 22.09 -12.08 1.30
N THR A 44 22.39 -10.87 1.78
CA THR A 44 23.52 -10.58 2.66
C THR A 44 22.96 -10.09 3.98
N PRO A 45 23.02 -10.91 5.06
CA PRO A 45 22.57 -10.46 6.36
C PRO A 45 23.53 -9.40 6.89
N GLU A 46 23.12 -8.12 6.87
CA GLU A 46 23.78 -7.11 7.69
C GLU A 46 23.39 -7.34 9.15
N ILE A 47 24.39 -7.50 10.02
CA ILE A 47 24.18 -7.43 11.46
C ILE A 47 23.90 -5.95 11.76
N GLU A 48 22.63 -5.61 11.93
CA GLU A 48 22.20 -4.25 12.24
C GLU A 48 22.87 -3.78 13.54
N ALA A 49 23.37 -2.55 13.54
CA ALA A 49 23.66 -1.87 14.80
C ALA A 49 22.33 -1.69 15.53
N GLU A 50 22.19 -2.27 16.73
CA GLU A 50 21.00 -2.08 17.56
C GLU A 50 20.76 -0.58 17.74
N VAL A 51 19.64 -0.09 17.21
CA VAL A 51 19.18 1.26 17.55
C VAL A 51 18.83 1.21 19.04
N VAL A 52 19.63 1.91 19.85
CA VAL A 52 19.46 1.94 21.31
C VAL A 52 18.08 2.51 21.62
N ILE A 53 17.22 1.67 22.19
CA ILE A 53 15.92 2.07 22.73
C ILE A 53 16.18 2.64 24.11
N ASN A 54 15.92 3.94 24.30
CA ASN A 54 16.26 4.64 25.53
C ASN A 54 15.11 4.64 26.55
N HIS A 55 13.86 4.43 26.10
CA HIS A 55 12.69 4.48 26.97
C HIS A 55 11.87 3.19 26.94
N THR A 56 11.04 3.05 27.95
CA THR A 56 9.91 2.14 28.04
C THR A 56 8.61 2.92 27.86
N PHE A 57 7.49 2.24 27.60
CA PHE A 57 6.20 2.92 27.54
C PHE A 57 5.80 3.60 28.85
N ALA A 58 6.36 3.17 29.99
CA ALA A 58 6.09 3.75 31.30
C ALA A 58 6.74 5.13 31.50
N ASP A 59 7.77 5.46 30.72
CA ASP A 59 8.48 6.75 30.83
C ASP A 59 7.70 7.90 30.18
N PHE A 60 6.71 7.58 29.35
CA PHE A 60 5.83 8.56 28.73
C PHE A 60 4.60 8.82 29.62
N ASN A 61 4.27 10.09 29.82
CA ASN A 61 3.13 10.50 30.65
C ASN A 61 1.78 10.35 29.92
N PHE A 62 1.35 9.11 29.70
CA PHE A 62 0.04 8.81 29.11
C PHE A 62 -1.05 8.68 30.19
N HIS A 63 -2.30 8.87 29.77
CA HIS A 63 -3.45 8.57 30.61
C HIS A 63 -3.41 7.10 31.11
N PRO A 64 -3.78 6.78 32.37
CA PRO A 64 -3.65 5.42 32.92
C PRO A 64 -4.30 4.33 32.06
N GLN A 65 -5.51 4.60 31.54
CA GLN A 65 -6.19 3.67 30.63
C GLN A 65 -5.41 3.42 29.33
N VAL A 66 -4.65 4.40 28.81
CA VAL A 66 -3.79 4.21 27.64
C VAL A 66 -2.65 3.26 27.97
N HIS A 67 -2.00 3.38 29.13
CA HIS A 67 -1.01 2.40 29.58
C HIS A 67 -1.61 0.99 29.71
N THR A 68 -2.82 0.86 30.29
CA THR A 68 -3.53 -0.42 30.35
C THR A 68 -3.74 -1.01 28.96
N ASN A 69 -4.13 -0.19 27.97
CA ASN A 69 -4.36 -0.65 26.61
C ASN A 69 -3.05 -1.04 25.89
N ILE A 70 -1.96 -0.29 26.08
CA ILE A 70 -0.62 -0.62 25.57
C ILE A 70 -0.18 -1.99 26.12
N THR A 71 -0.26 -2.19 27.44
CA THR A 71 0.09 -3.45 28.09
C THR A 71 -0.81 -4.59 27.66
N GLY A 72 -2.12 -4.37 27.55
CA GLY A 72 -3.09 -5.37 27.09
C GLY A 72 -2.85 -5.82 25.64
N LYS A 73 -2.21 -4.98 24.83
CA LYS A 73 -1.76 -5.32 23.47
C LYS A 73 -0.40 -6.06 23.44
N GLY A 74 0.26 -6.24 24.59
CA GLY A 74 1.57 -6.86 24.72
C GLY A 74 2.72 -5.96 24.28
N MET A 75 2.52 -4.64 24.23
CA MET A 75 3.57 -3.68 23.89
C MET A 75 4.42 -3.36 25.13
N ILE A 76 5.57 -4.02 25.26
CA ILE A 76 6.44 -3.88 26.45
C ILE A 76 7.43 -2.72 26.27
N LYS A 77 8.12 -2.67 25.13
CA LYS A 77 9.09 -1.62 24.79
C LYS A 77 8.67 -0.91 23.49
N PRO A 78 8.89 0.41 23.37
CA PRO A 78 8.67 1.11 22.13
C PRO A 78 9.63 0.60 21.06
N THR A 79 9.15 0.52 19.81
CA THR A 79 10.04 0.33 18.67
C THR A 79 10.91 1.58 18.48
N PRO A 80 12.04 1.51 17.76
CA PRO A 80 12.93 2.66 17.63
C PRO A 80 12.25 3.91 17.05
N ILE A 81 11.30 3.74 16.12
CA ILE A 81 10.54 4.87 15.57
C ILE A 81 9.57 5.45 16.62
N GLN A 82 9.01 4.62 17.49
CA GLN A 82 8.15 5.09 18.59
C GLN A 82 8.99 5.84 19.63
N ASP A 83 10.11 5.27 20.06
CA ASP A 83 11.02 5.86 21.06
C ASP A 83 11.46 7.27 20.68
N GLN A 84 11.86 7.46 19.42
CA GLN A 84 12.33 8.76 18.93
C GLN A 84 11.20 9.75 18.61
N THR A 85 9.98 9.25 18.33
CA THR A 85 8.86 10.11 17.88
C THR A 85 7.96 10.57 19.01
N LEU A 86 7.69 9.72 20.00
CA LEU A 86 6.59 9.90 20.94
C LEU A 86 6.71 11.19 21.76
N GLU A 87 7.88 11.49 22.32
CA GLU A 87 8.10 12.70 23.12
C GLU A 87 7.80 13.97 22.30
N HIS A 88 8.36 14.06 21.10
CA HIS A 88 8.20 15.24 20.25
C HIS A 88 6.79 15.37 19.68
N ALA A 89 6.15 14.25 19.38
CA ALA A 89 4.76 14.24 18.92
C ALA A 89 3.79 14.68 20.04
N LEU A 90 4.04 14.27 21.29
CA LEU A 90 3.29 14.69 22.48
C LEU A 90 3.43 16.20 22.74
N LEU A 91 4.60 16.77 22.44
CA LEU A 91 4.86 18.23 22.51
C LEU A 91 4.23 19.03 21.36
N GLY A 92 3.54 18.38 20.43
CA GLY A 92 2.87 19.05 19.31
C GLY A 92 3.80 19.45 18.16
N LYS A 93 5.05 18.97 18.12
CA LYS A 93 5.97 19.25 17.00
C LYS A 93 5.53 18.53 15.72
N ASP A 94 5.79 19.15 14.58
CA ASP A 94 5.67 18.51 13.27
C ASP A 94 6.81 17.51 13.08
N ILE A 95 6.53 16.38 12.44
CA ILE A 95 7.48 15.27 12.30
C ILE A 95 7.48 14.72 10.88
N ILE A 96 8.68 14.44 10.38
CA ILE A 96 8.91 13.58 9.22
C ILE A 96 9.54 12.29 9.74
N GLY A 97 8.75 11.22 9.80
CA GLY A 97 9.19 9.90 10.24
C GLY A 97 9.51 9.00 9.05
N LEU A 98 10.80 8.65 8.88
CA LEU A 98 11.28 7.72 7.87
C LEU A 98 11.45 6.33 8.49
N ALA A 99 10.57 5.41 8.13
CA ALA A 99 10.64 4.01 8.57
C ALA A 99 9.80 3.10 7.67
N ASP A 100 10.22 1.83 7.55
CA ASP A 100 9.54 0.82 6.76
C ASP A 100 8.18 0.42 7.35
N THR A 101 7.34 -0.25 6.55
CA THR A 101 6.08 -0.82 7.04
C THR A 101 6.33 -1.88 8.10
N GLY A 102 5.53 -1.91 9.16
CA GLY A 102 5.65 -2.90 10.23
C GLY A 102 6.63 -2.53 11.35
N THR A 103 7.26 -1.35 11.29
CA THR A 103 8.15 -0.81 12.33
C THR A 103 7.41 -0.17 13.51
N GLY A 104 6.08 -0.19 13.53
CA GLY A 104 5.27 0.37 14.62
C GLY A 104 4.89 1.84 14.44
N LYS A 105 5.02 2.42 13.24
CA LYS A 105 4.62 3.80 12.90
C LYS A 105 3.21 4.17 13.39
N THR A 106 2.25 3.25 13.27
CA THR A 106 0.87 3.52 13.66
C THR A 106 0.72 3.91 15.12
N ALA A 107 1.37 3.19 16.05
CA ALA A 107 1.33 3.56 17.46
C ALA A 107 2.13 4.84 17.75
N ALA A 108 3.19 5.12 16.98
CA ALA A 108 4.00 6.32 17.13
C ALA A 108 3.20 7.61 16.91
N PHE A 109 2.20 7.61 16.01
CA PHE A 109 1.27 8.73 15.87
C PHE A 109 -0.04 8.56 16.64
N ALA A 110 -0.54 7.33 16.80
CA ALA A 110 -1.83 7.10 17.45
C ALA A 110 -1.82 7.45 18.94
N LEU A 111 -0.74 7.12 19.66
CA LEU A 111 -0.64 7.39 21.11
C LEU A 111 -0.67 8.90 21.43
N PRO A 112 0.14 9.76 20.77
CA PRO A 112 0.04 11.21 20.95
C PRO A 112 -1.33 11.77 20.58
N ILE A 113 -1.94 11.29 19.49
CA ILE A 113 -3.29 11.72 19.07
C ILE A 113 -4.32 11.39 20.14
N ILE A 114 -4.31 10.16 20.66
CA ILE A 114 -5.21 9.73 21.73
C ILE A 114 -5.04 10.62 22.96
N GLN A 115 -3.80 10.84 23.40
CA GLN A 115 -3.51 11.68 24.56
C GLN A 115 -4.01 13.12 24.37
N LYS A 116 -3.80 13.70 23.19
CA LYS A 116 -4.25 15.06 22.85
C LYS A 116 -5.77 15.18 22.85
N LEU A 117 -6.48 14.19 22.30
CA LEU A 117 -7.94 14.17 22.26
C LEU A 117 -8.57 13.94 23.64
N LEU A 118 -7.90 13.24 24.55
CA LEU A 118 -8.33 13.16 25.96
C LEU A 118 -8.23 14.52 26.65
N ALA A 119 -7.18 15.30 26.35
CA ALA A 119 -6.99 16.63 26.92
C ALA A 119 -7.95 17.66 26.31
N ASN A 120 -8.26 17.56 25.01
CA ASN A 120 -9.21 18.44 24.32
C ASN A 120 -10.17 17.68 23.39
N PRO A 121 -11.33 17.23 23.90
CA PRO A 121 -12.30 16.47 23.13
C PRO A 121 -12.99 17.23 21.98
N GLN A 122 -12.83 18.56 21.91
CA GLN A 122 -13.41 19.37 20.82
C GLN A 122 -12.56 19.32 19.54
N GLU A 123 -11.30 18.92 19.66
CA GLU A 123 -10.40 18.78 18.52
C GLU A 123 -10.68 17.49 17.76
N THR A 124 -10.36 17.52 16.47
CA THR A 124 -10.39 16.32 15.63
C THR A 124 -9.05 16.04 15.01
N CYS A 125 -8.84 14.79 14.59
CA CYS A 125 -7.67 14.35 13.86
C CYS A 125 -8.05 13.79 12.50
N LEU A 126 -7.24 14.09 11.47
CA LEU A 126 -7.35 13.49 10.14
C LEU A 126 -6.14 12.58 9.88
N ILE A 127 -6.39 11.33 9.53
CA ILE A 127 -5.37 10.36 9.14
C ILE A 127 -5.62 9.95 7.69
N VAL A 128 -4.65 10.22 6.83
CA VAL A 128 -4.70 9.92 5.40
C VAL A 128 -3.78 8.74 5.11
N ALA A 129 -4.34 7.68 4.53
CA ALA A 129 -3.60 6.49 4.12
C ALA A 129 -3.80 6.21 2.61
N PRO A 130 -2.79 5.70 1.87
CA PRO A 130 -2.90 5.44 0.43
C PRO A 130 -3.95 4.39 0.05
N THR A 131 -4.16 3.39 0.89
CA THR A 131 -5.06 2.27 0.57
C THR A 131 -6.10 2.01 1.63
N ARG A 132 -7.17 1.31 1.19
CA ARG A 132 -8.31 0.96 2.02
C ARG A 132 -7.89 0.03 3.16
N GLU A 133 -7.01 -0.91 2.84
CA GLU A 133 -6.46 -1.91 3.76
C GLU A 133 -5.65 -1.25 4.88
N LEU A 134 -4.79 -0.30 4.54
CA LEU A 134 -4.00 0.42 5.52
C LEU A 134 -4.88 1.31 6.41
N ALA A 135 -5.87 2.00 5.83
CA ALA A 135 -6.85 2.76 6.62
C ALA A 135 -7.62 1.86 7.62
N VAL A 136 -7.99 0.64 7.21
CA VAL A 136 -8.62 -0.36 8.11
C VAL A 136 -7.66 -0.76 9.23
N GLN A 137 -6.40 -1.05 8.91
CA GLN A 137 -5.38 -1.41 9.91
C GLN A 137 -5.16 -0.30 10.91
N ILE A 138 -5.02 0.95 10.46
CA ILE A 138 -4.84 2.10 11.34
C ILE A 138 -6.06 2.29 12.26
N ARG A 139 -7.28 2.12 11.73
CA ARG A 139 -8.51 2.17 12.54
C ARG A 139 -8.51 1.10 13.63
N ASP A 140 -8.19 -0.13 13.28
CA ASP A 140 -8.22 -1.25 14.23
C ASP A 140 -7.14 -1.10 15.30
N GLU A 141 -5.96 -0.59 14.92
CA GLU A 141 -4.89 -0.23 15.84
C GLU A 141 -5.32 0.85 16.83
N ILE A 142 -5.89 1.96 16.33
CA ILE A 142 -6.39 3.06 17.15
C ILE A 142 -7.50 2.59 18.09
N ARG A 143 -8.43 1.75 17.62
CA ARG A 143 -9.50 1.21 18.47
C ARG A 143 -8.95 0.37 19.62
N ALA A 144 -7.94 -0.47 19.35
CA ALA A 144 -7.30 -1.25 20.39
C ALA A 144 -6.64 -0.34 21.44
N LEU A 145 -5.88 0.66 20.99
CA LEU A 145 -5.19 1.63 21.87
C LEU A 145 -6.15 2.57 22.61
N ALA A 146 -7.34 2.80 22.06
CA ALA A 146 -8.38 3.65 22.64
C ALA A 146 -9.50 2.89 23.37
N THR A 147 -9.31 1.60 23.65
CA THR A 147 -10.30 0.79 24.38
C THR A 147 -10.67 1.45 25.72
N ASN A 148 -11.97 1.50 26.04
CA ASN A 148 -12.51 2.15 27.24
C ASN A 148 -12.21 3.65 27.37
N LEU A 149 -11.84 4.33 26.28
CA LEU A 149 -11.75 5.79 26.22
C LEU A 149 -12.96 6.36 25.46
N PRO A 150 -13.36 7.62 25.76
CA PRO A 150 -14.45 8.30 25.04
C PRO A 150 -14.02 8.80 23.64
N ILE A 151 -13.17 8.05 22.94
CA ILE A 151 -12.64 8.40 21.62
C ILE A 151 -13.31 7.54 20.57
N TYR A 152 -13.86 8.20 19.55
CA TYR A 152 -14.54 7.54 18.44
C TYR A 152 -13.83 7.84 17.12
N SER A 153 -13.55 6.79 16.35
CA SER A 153 -12.94 6.88 15.02
C SER A 153 -13.87 6.33 13.93
N CYS A 154 -13.92 7.01 12.80
CA CYS A 154 -14.65 6.56 11.61
C CYS A 154 -13.70 6.25 10.45
N ILE A 155 -14.16 5.42 9.52
CA ILE A 155 -13.38 5.01 8.35
C ILE A 155 -14.04 5.45 7.04
N LEU A 156 -13.31 6.22 6.24
CA LEU A 156 -13.78 6.92 5.06
C LEU A 156 -13.02 6.42 3.83
N ILE A 157 -13.45 5.27 3.31
CA ILE A 157 -12.78 4.56 2.21
C ILE A 157 -13.75 4.24 1.06
N GLY A 158 -13.23 4.20 -0.16
CA GLY A 158 -13.98 3.74 -1.34
C GLY A 158 -14.36 2.26 -1.25
N GLY A 159 -15.32 1.81 -2.08
CA GLY A 159 -15.73 0.40 -2.15
C GLY A 159 -16.52 -0.13 -0.95
N SER A 160 -16.71 0.70 0.08
CA SER A 160 -17.62 0.48 1.21
C SER A 160 -18.90 1.31 1.06
N ASP A 161 -19.97 0.89 1.74
CA ASP A 161 -21.26 1.57 1.73
C ASP A 161 -21.10 3.02 2.22
N ILE A 162 -21.52 3.98 1.38
CA ILE A 162 -21.44 5.41 1.69
C ILE A 162 -22.45 5.82 2.77
N ARG A 163 -23.62 5.18 2.86
CA ARG A 163 -24.63 5.52 3.87
C ARG A 163 -24.09 5.27 5.26
N ARG A 164 -23.42 4.14 5.49
CA ARG A 164 -22.74 3.84 6.75
C ARG A 164 -21.69 4.90 7.11
N GLN A 165 -20.91 5.37 6.13
CA GLN A 165 -19.92 6.43 6.36
C GLN A 165 -20.60 7.76 6.74
N LEU A 166 -21.71 8.10 6.10
CA LEU A 166 -22.50 9.28 6.46
C LEU A 166 -23.10 9.15 7.86
N ASP A 167 -23.60 7.96 8.23
CA ASP A 167 -24.14 7.69 9.56
C ASP A 167 -23.06 7.82 10.65
N ASP A 168 -21.86 7.29 10.40
CA ASP A 168 -20.71 7.43 11.30
C ASP A 168 -20.29 8.90 11.47
N LEU A 169 -20.27 9.68 10.37
CA LEU A 169 -19.96 11.11 10.41
C LEU A 169 -20.98 11.92 11.23
N ARG A 170 -22.26 11.55 11.21
CA ARG A 170 -23.29 12.22 12.03
C ARG A 170 -23.06 12.03 13.53
N ARG A 171 -22.31 11.00 13.94
CA ARG A 171 -21.92 10.77 15.34
C ARG A 171 -20.76 11.67 15.80
N ARG A 172 -20.26 12.56 14.94
CA ARG A 172 -19.16 13.50 15.24
C ARG A 172 -17.92 12.78 15.81
N PRO A 173 -17.28 11.91 15.01
CA PRO A 173 -16.08 11.21 15.44
C PRO A 173 -14.92 12.19 15.70
N HIS A 174 -14.03 11.79 16.61
CA HIS A 174 -12.82 12.54 16.94
C HIS A 174 -11.72 12.30 15.91
N ILE A 175 -11.69 11.10 15.31
CA ILE A 175 -10.65 10.69 14.36
C ILE A 175 -11.27 10.26 13.03
N TYR A 176 -10.91 10.97 11.96
CA TYR A 176 -11.26 10.63 10.58
C TYR A 176 -10.10 9.86 9.94
N ILE A 177 -10.32 8.62 9.51
CA ILE A 177 -9.30 7.79 8.87
C ILE A 177 -9.77 7.47 7.46
N GLY A 178 -9.01 7.78 6.41
CA GLY A 178 -9.51 7.54 5.06
C GLY A 178 -8.48 7.61 3.95
N THR A 179 -8.94 7.29 2.74
CA THR A 179 -8.14 7.42 1.52
C THR A 179 -8.37 8.78 0.85
N PRO A 180 -7.35 9.40 0.22
CA PRO A 180 -7.43 10.78 -0.30
C PRO A 180 -8.69 11.07 -1.12
N GLY A 181 -8.98 10.22 -2.10
CA GLY A 181 -10.14 10.41 -2.98
C GLY A 181 -11.50 10.38 -2.27
N ARG A 182 -11.68 9.52 -1.24
CA ARG A 182 -12.95 9.43 -0.50
C ARG A 182 -13.10 10.56 0.51
N LEU A 183 -12.01 10.95 1.18
CA LEU A 183 -11.99 12.11 2.07
C LEU A 183 -12.40 13.38 1.31
N ARG A 184 -11.81 13.60 0.12
CA ARG A 184 -12.16 14.75 -0.73
C ARG A 184 -13.63 14.73 -1.15
N ASP A 185 -14.12 13.58 -1.61
CA ASP A 185 -15.53 13.41 -2.02
C ASP A 185 -16.50 13.77 -0.88
N LEU A 186 -16.26 13.27 0.33
CA LEU A 186 -17.12 13.54 1.49
C LEU A 186 -17.03 14.99 1.98
N TYR A 187 -15.86 15.61 1.89
CA TYR A 187 -15.70 17.04 2.17
C TYR A 187 -16.50 17.89 1.17
N ASN A 188 -16.37 17.61 -0.13
CA ASN A 188 -17.08 18.33 -1.19
C ASN A 188 -18.61 18.18 -1.08
N ARG A 189 -19.08 17.03 -0.58
CA ARG A 189 -20.50 16.79 -0.26
C ARG A 189 -20.97 17.50 1.02
N ARG A 190 -20.09 18.23 1.71
CA ARG A 190 -20.32 18.87 3.02
C ARG A 190 -20.70 17.88 4.12
N ALA A 191 -20.31 16.61 3.98
CA ALA A 191 -20.56 15.57 4.97
C ALA A 191 -19.41 15.46 5.99
N LEU A 192 -18.18 15.73 5.56
CA LEU A 192 -16.99 15.76 6.40
C LEU A 192 -16.66 17.20 6.80
N ASN A 193 -16.61 17.49 8.10
CA ASN A 193 -16.19 18.78 8.64
C ASN A 193 -14.78 18.67 9.23
N LEU A 194 -13.87 19.53 8.77
CA LEU A 194 -12.46 19.55 9.17
C LEU A 194 -12.05 20.84 9.92
N GLN A 195 -13.01 21.71 10.29
CA GLN A 195 -12.72 23.01 10.90
C GLN A 195 -12.01 22.91 12.27
N ASN A 196 -12.27 21.85 13.02
CA ASN A 196 -11.65 21.58 14.32
C ASN A 196 -10.46 20.63 14.23
N THR A 197 -9.98 20.32 13.02
CA THR A 197 -8.88 19.38 12.84
C THR A 197 -7.56 20.04 13.20
N ARG A 198 -6.97 19.64 14.34
CA ARG A 198 -5.73 20.19 14.90
C ARG A 198 -4.52 19.27 14.78
N THR A 199 -4.72 18.03 14.36
CA THR A 199 -3.64 17.09 14.05
C THR A 199 -3.94 16.35 12.76
N VAL A 200 -2.96 16.29 11.86
CA VAL A 200 -3.05 15.55 10.60
C VAL A 200 -1.88 14.59 10.44
N VAL A 201 -2.20 13.38 10.00
CA VAL A 201 -1.22 12.34 9.66
C VAL A 201 -1.31 12.02 8.19
N LEU A 202 -0.16 12.04 7.51
CA LEU A 202 0.01 11.51 6.15
C LEU A 202 0.88 10.26 6.26
N ASP A 203 0.29 9.06 6.19
CA ASP A 203 1.01 7.79 6.31
C ASP A 203 1.27 7.16 4.93
N GLU A 204 2.45 6.57 4.76
CA GLU A 204 2.97 6.06 3.48
C GLU A 204 2.84 7.10 2.34
N VAL A 205 3.44 8.28 2.54
CA VAL A 205 3.35 9.40 1.58
C VAL A 205 3.98 9.07 0.23
N ASP A 206 5.18 8.50 0.23
CA ASP A 206 5.83 7.93 -0.96
C ASP A 206 4.83 7.20 -1.86
N ARG A 207 4.07 6.30 -1.25
CA ARG A 207 3.10 5.49 -1.96
C ARG A 207 1.86 6.23 -2.39
N MET A 208 1.44 7.25 -1.66
CA MET A 208 0.39 8.14 -2.16
C MET A 208 0.84 8.87 -3.43
N LEU A 209 2.12 9.23 -3.55
CA LEU A 209 2.65 9.90 -4.74
C LEU A 209 2.74 8.94 -5.92
N ASP A 210 3.18 7.70 -5.69
CA ASP A 210 3.21 6.64 -6.70
C ASP A 210 1.81 6.33 -7.26
N MET A 211 0.78 6.52 -6.44
CA MET A 211 -0.63 6.36 -6.83
C MET A 211 -1.23 7.63 -7.47
N GLY A 212 -0.45 8.70 -7.59
CA GLY A 212 -0.87 9.96 -8.21
C GLY A 212 -1.75 10.84 -7.32
N PHE A 213 -1.80 10.63 -6.01
CA PHE A 213 -2.67 11.38 -5.09
C PHE A 213 -2.14 12.76 -4.67
N VAL A 214 -1.09 13.27 -5.31
CA VAL A 214 -0.49 14.59 -5.02
C VAL A 214 -1.55 15.69 -5.01
N LYS A 215 -2.46 15.68 -5.99
CA LYS A 215 -3.52 16.67 -6.12
C LYS A 215 -4.54 16.55 -4.99
N GLU A 216 -5.03 15.35 -4.73
CA GLU A 216 -6.00 15.06 -3.66
C GLU A 216 -5.45 15.44 -2.28
N ILE A 217 -4.19 15.13 -1.98
CA ILE A 217 -3.54 15.51 -0.72
C ILE A 217 -3.45 17.02 -0.63
N THR A 218 -2.98 17.68 -1.69
CA THR A 218 -2.84 19.14 -1.71
C THR A 218 -4.16 19.85 -1.44
N GLU A 219 -5.24 19.38 -2.08
CA GLU A 219 -6.59 19.91 -1.87
C GLU A 219 -7.07 19.64 -0.44
N LEU A 220 -6.92 18.42 0.08
CA LEU A 220 -7.29 18.09 1.46
C LEU A 220 -6.56 18.97 2.47
N MET A 221 -5.25 19.17 2.29
CA MET A 221 -4.45 20.01 3.19
C MET A 221 -4.89 21.48 3.16
N SER A 222 -5.43 21.96 2.04
CA SER A 222 -5.98 23.31 1.91
C SER A 222 -7.32 23.52 2.64
N PHE A 223 -8.05 22.43 2.94
CA PHE A 223 -9.31 22.47 3.69
C PHE A 223 -9.12 22.54 5.20
N LEU A 224 -7.90 22.28 5.67
CA LEU A 224 -7.56 22.24 7.08
C LEU A 224 -7.25 23.63 7.63
N PRO A 225 -7.40 23.84 8.95
CA PRO A 225 -6.92 25.04 9.61
C PRO A 225 -5.41 25.27 9.39
N ARG A 226 -5.00 26.54 9.47
CA ARG A 226 -3.57 26.90 9.39
C ARG A 226 -2.79 26.35 10.58
N GLU A 227 -3.28 26.62 11.79
CA GLU A 227 -2.72 26.11 13.03
C GLU A 227 -3.17 24.66 13.26
N LYS A 228 -2.21 23.74 13.10
CA LYS A 228 -2.34 22.30 13.29
C LYS A 228 -0.94 21.69 13.39
N GLN A 229 -0.86 20.53 14.03
CA GLN A 229 0.30 19.64 13.97
C GLN A 229 0.19 18.72 12.76
N THR A 230 1.29 18.50 12.05
CA THR A 230 1.36 17.58 10.91
C THR A 230 2.46 16.54 11.12
N LEU A 231 2.06 15.27 11.02
CA LEU A 231 2.96 14.11 11.09
C LEU A 231 2.99 13.44 9.71
N LEU A 232 4.15 13.39 9.09
CA LEU A 232 4.38 12.78 7.79
C LEU A 232 5.22 11.51 7.96
N PHE A 233 4.71 10.37 7.51
CA PHE A 233 5.42 9.10 7.54
C PHE A 233 5.63 8.54 6.14
N SER A 234 6.84 8.08 5.87
CA SER A 234 7.25 7.56 4.56
C SER A 234 8.36 6.52 4.73
N ALA A 235 8.55 5.60 3.78
CA ALA A 235 9.75 4.77 3.75
C ALA A 235 10.91 5.51 3.07
N THR A 236 10.62 6.37 2.10
CA THR A 236 11.63 7.15 1.36
C THR A 236 11.47 8.65 1.58
N LEU A 237 12.54 9.41 1.27
CA LEU A 237 12.54 10.87 1.26
C LEU A 237 13.15 11.38 -0.05
N ASP A 238 12.39 11.27 -1.14
CA ASP A 238 12.75 11.86 -2.43
C ASP A 238 12.38 13.35 -2.49
N SER A 239 12.75 14.04 -3.57
CA SER A 239 12.47 15.46 -3.75
C SER A 239 10.97 15.79 -3.72
N LYS A 240 10.11 14.89 -4.22
CA LYS A 240 8.65 15.12 -4.24
C LYS A 240 8.06 15.07 -2.83
N ILE A 241 8.54 14.16 -2.00
CA ILE A 241 8.14 14.06 -0.59
C ILE A 241 8.69 15.26 0.19
N GLU A 242 9.93 15.68 -0.09
CA GLU A 242 10.47 16.91 0.50
C GLU A 242 9.64 18.15 0.13
N ASP A 243 9.18 18.27 -1.11
CA ASP A 243 8.34 19.38 -1.55
C ASP A 243 7.00 19.40 -0.81
N ILE A 244 6.37 18.24 -0.64
CA ILE A 244 5.16 18.10 0.18
C ILE A 244 5.44 18.49 1.63
N ALA A 245 6.57 18.04 2.19
CA ALA A 245 6.91 18.34 3.56
C ALA A 245 7.14 19.84 3.79
N ARG A 246 7.91 20.50 2.90
CA ARG A 246 8.15 21.95 2.94
C ARG A 246 6.85 22.75 2.83
N ARG A 247 5.87 22.24 2.08
CA ARG A 247 4.60 22.93 1.85
C ARG A 247 3.63 22.83 3.04
N PHE A 248 3.65 21.72 3.77
CA PHE A 248 2.59 21.41 4.73
C PHE A 248 3.06 21.31 6.19
N LEU A 249 4.36 21.17 6.44
CA LEU A 249 4.92 21.08 7.78
C LEU A 249 5.65 22.38 8.14
N ASN A 250 5.65 22.71 9.43
CA ASN A 250 6.33 23.87 9.99
C ASN A 250 7.50 23.46 10.89
N ASN A 251 8.73 23.76 10.45
CA ASN A 251 9.97 23.38 11.14
C ASN A 251 9.98 21.93 11.67
N PRO A 252 9.77 20.92 10.79
CA PRO A 252 9.56 19.55 11.24
C PRO A 252 10.84 18.90 11.74
N LEU A 253 10.71 18.09 12.78
CA LEU A 253 11.77 17.18 13.20
C LEU A 253 11.84 15.99 12.24
N LYS A 254 13.01 15.76 11.64
CA LYS A 254 13.27 14.57 10.82
C LYS A 254 13.78 13.45 11.71
N ILE A 255 13.05 12.34 11.74
CA ILE A 255 13.41 11.12 12.46
C ILE A 255 13.57 10.01 11.42
N SER A 256 14.72 9.35 11.41
CA SER A 256 15.02 8.28 10.45
C SER A 256 15.47 7.04 11.17
N VAL A 257 14.65 5.99 11.09
CA VAL A 257 14.98 4.67 11.59
C VAL A 257 15.25 3.79 10.40
N LYS A 258 16.54 3.53 10.14
CA LYS A 258 16.94 2.52 9.16
C LYS A 258 16.48 1.16 9.69
N SER A 259 15.48 0.59 9.02
CA SER A 259 15.30 -0.86 9.04
C SER A 259 16.28 -1.38 7.99
N GLY A 260 17.08 -2.41 8.26
CA GLY A 260 17.93 -3.02 7.24
C GLY A 260 17.09 -3.24 5.99
N ALA A 261 17.58 -2.76 4.84
CA ALA A 261 16.78 -2.71 3.62
C ALA A 261 16.17 -4.09 3.39
N THR A 262 14.84 -4.20 3.39
CA THR A 262 14.14 -5.49 3.42
C THR A 262 14.58 -6.39 2.26
N SER A 263 15.03 -5.79 1.14
CA SER A 263 15.62 -6.49 0.00
C SER A 263 16.93 -7.24 0.29
N GLN A 264 17.71 -6.84 1.29
CA GLN A 264 18.98 -7.51 1.62
C GLN A 264 18.77 -8.87 2.29
N ASN A 265 17.65 -9.06 2.99
CA ASN A 265 17.25 -10.33 3.60
C ASN A 265 16.44 -11.22 2.64
N VAL A 266 16.39 -10.86 1.36
CA VAL A 266 15.62 -11.57 0.35
C VAL A 266 16.56 -12.10 -0.72
N ASP A 267 16.61 -13.41 -0.83
CA ASP A 267 17.29 -14.12 -1.90
C ASP A 267 16.47 -13.97 -3.17
N GLN A 268 17.09 -13.42 -4.22
CA GLN A 268 16.43 -12.99 -5.44
C GLN A 268 16.95 -13.82 -6.60
N ASP A 269 16.03 -14.50 -7.30
CA ASP A 269 16.34 -15.35 -8.43
C ASP A 269 15.33 -15.17 -9.58
N ILE A 270 15.72 -15.63 -10.76
CA ILE A 270 14.90 -15.63 -11.96
C ILE A 270 14.63 -17.04 -12.47
N ILE A 271 13.44 -17.24 -13.05
CA ILE A 271 13.14 -18.44 -13.82
C ILE A 271 12.71 -18.02 -15.21
N ARG A 272 13.41 -18.54 -16.23
CA ARG A 272 13.05 -18.34 -17.64
C ARG A 272 11.87 -19.23 -18.00
N THR A 273 10.84 -18.65 -18.57
CA THR A 273 9.59 -19.32 -18.92
C THR A 273 9.29 -19.11 -20.40
N HIS A 274 8.82 -20.14 -21.09
CA HIS A 274 8.63 -20.12 -22.54
C HIS A 274 7.15 -20.37 -22.86
N GLY A 275 6.28 -19.48 -22.35
CA GLY A 275 4.82 -19.62 -22.43
C GLY A 275 4.21 -20.61 -21.42
N ASN A 276 5.02 -21.28 -20.62
CA ASN A 276 4.63 -22.30 -19.64
C ASN A 276 4.57 -21.78 -18.19
N LYS A 277 4.39 -20.46 -17.98
CA LYS A 277 4.40 -19.84 -16.64
C LYS A 277 3.46 -20.50 -15.63
N MET A 278 2.29 -20.96 -16.06
CA MET A 278 1.33 -21.64 -15.16
C MET A 278 1.85 -22.98 -14.63
N GLU A 279 2.48 -23.78 -15.50
CA GLU A 279 3.04 -25.09 -15.13
C GLU A 279 4.21 -24.91 -14.15
N VAL A 280 5.11 -23.98 -14.47
CA VAL A 280 6.23 -23.60 -13.60
C VAL A 280 5.71 -23.13 -12.23
N LEU A 281 4.65 -22.30 -12.22
CA LEU A 281 4.05 -21.84 -10.97
C LEU A 281 3.51 -23.01 -10.13
N THR A 282 2.76 -23.94 -10.73
CA THR A 282 2.21 -25.10 -10.00
C THR A 282 3.31 -26.03 -9.47
N ASP A 283 4.39 -26.22 -10.22
CA ASP A 283 5.52 -27.06 -9.80
C ASP A 283 6.24 -26.45 -8.60
N LEU A 284 6.43 -25.12 -8.59
CA LEU A 284 7.01 -24.42 -7.44
C LEU A 284 6.10 -24.54 -6.22
N LEU A 285 4.81 -24.22 -6.38
CA LEU A 285 3.84 -24.21 -5.28
C LEU A 285 3.59 -25.60 -4.67
N SER A 286 3.97 -26.69 -5.36
CA SER A 286 3.88 -28.06 -4.84
C SER A 286 5.00 -28.42 -3.87
N LYS A 287 6.07 -27.63 -3.80
CA LYS A 287 7.22 -27.89 -2.91
C LYS A 287 6.94 -27.38 -1.50
N GLU A 288 7.40 -28.11 -0.49
CA GLU A 288 7.14 -27.78 0.93
C GLU A 288 7.68 -26.40 1.36
N GLU A 289 8.76 -25.91 0.75
CA GLU A 289 9.32 -24.58 1.08
C GLU A 289 8.35 -23.43 0.74
N PHE A 290 7.41 -23.63 -0.18
CA PHE A 290 6.39 -22.66 -0.60
C PHE A 290 5.18 -22.64 0.36
N SER A 291 5.48 -22.62 1.67
CA SER A 291 4.49 -22.69 2.74
C SER A 291 3.54 -21.50 2.83
N LYS A 292 3.96 -20.30 2.40
CA LYS A 292 3.12 -19.09 2.33
C LYS A 292 3.62 -18.14 1.25
N VAL A 293 2.84 -17.98 0.18
CA VAL A 293 3.30 -17.38 -1.08
C VAL A 293 2.44 -16.19 -1.48
N LEU A 294 3.10 -15.12 -1.92
CA LEU A 294 2.46 -13.97 -2.57
C LEU A 294 2.86 -13.93 -4.04
N VAL A 295 1.88 -14.07 -4.93
CA VAL A 295 2.08 -14.08 -6.38
C VAL A 295 1.59 -12.75 -6.98
N PHE A 296 2.47 -12.07 -7.71
CA PHE A 296 2.15 -10.81 -8.37
C PHE A 296 1.87 -10.99 -9.85
N GLY A 297 0.69 -10.54 -10.29
CA GLY A 297 0.30 -10.43 -11.69
C GLY A 297 0.01 -8.99 -12.08
N ARG A 298 0.09 -8.69 -13.37
CA ARG A 298 -0.03 -7.32 -13.90
C ARG A 298 -1.47 -6.82 -13.92
N THR A 299 -2.41 -7.67 -14.31
CA THR A 299 -3.79 -7.25 -14.57
C THR A 299 -4.77 -7.94 -13.63
N LYS A 300 -5.87 -7.24 -13.30
CA LYS A 300 -6.95 -7.78 -12.46
C LYS A 300 -7.54 -9.08 -13.01
N HIS A 301 -7.73 -9.17 -14.32
CA HIS A 301 -8.27 -10.36 -14.98
C HIS A 301 -7.25 -11.50 -15.03
N GLY A 302 -5.97 -11.18 -15.22
CA GLY A 302 -4.89 -12.17 -15.17
C GLY A 302 -4.76 -12.80 -13.78
N VAL A 303 -4.73 -11.97 -12.73
CA VAL A 303 -4.70 -12.40 -11.33
C VAL A 303 -5.88 -13.29 -10.97
N GLU A 304 -7.10 -12.92 -11.37
CA GLU A 304 -8.29 -13.76 -11.13
C GLU A 304 -8.20 -15.10 -11.89
N LYS A 305 -7.71 -15.08 -13.15
CA LYS A 305 -7.50 -16.31 -13.95
C LYS A 305 -6.49 -17.25 -13.30
N ILE A 306 -5.36 -16.73 -12.81
CA ILE A 306 -4.33 -17.52 -12.11
C ILE A 306 -4.95 -18.18 -10.87
N SER A 307 -5.69 -17.40 -10.05
CA SER A 307 -6.36 -17.91 -8.86
C SER A 307 -7.34 -19.05 -9.16
N ILE A 308 -8.19 -18.90 -10.18
CA ILE A 308 -9.15 -19.93 -10.58
C ILE A 308 -8.42 -21.20 -11.06
N SER A 309 -7.34 -21.05 -11.83
CA SER A 309 -6.55 -22.20 -12.29
C SER A 309 -5.90 -22.95 -11.14
N LEU A 310 -5.32 -22.23 -10.16
CA LEU A 310 -4.72 -22.84 -8.98
C LEU A 310 -5.76 -23.56 -8.09
N GLN A 311 -6.92 -22.95 -7.88
CA GLN A 311 -8.02 -23.59 -7.14
C GLN A 311 -8.49 -24.88 -7.83
N LYS A 312 -8.60 -24.88 -9.16
CA LYS A 312 -8.94 -26.09 -9.93
C LYS A 312 -7.88 -27.20 -9.81
N ALA A 313 -6.62 -26.82 -9.67
CA ALA A 313 -5.51 -27.73 -9.43
C ALA A 313 -5.39 -28.17 -7.95
N GLY A 314 -6.31 -27.75 -7.07
CA GLY A 314 -6.35 -28.16 -5.67
C GLY A 314 -5.54 -27.29 -4.71
N PHE A 315 -4.93 -26.20 -5.19
CA PHE A 315 -4.18 -25.29 -4.33
C PHE A 315 -5.12 -24.37 -3.54
N PRO A 316 -4.89 -24.17 -2.22
CA PRO A 316 -5.67 -23.25 -1.42
C PRO A 316 -5.19 -21.81 -1.69
N ALA A 317 -5.73 -21.25 -2.78
CA ALA A 317 -5.36 -19.95 -3.34
C ALA A 317 -6.57 -19.01 -3.46
N ASP A 318 -6.34 -17.69 -3.41
CA ASP A 318 -7.35 -16.67 -3.73
C ASP A 318 -6.69 -15.39 -4.25
N ALA A 319 -7.47 -14.52 -4.89
CA ALA A 319 -7.00 -13.31 -5.55
C ALA A 319 -7.48 -12.02 -4.86
N ILE A 320 -6.67 -10.96 -4.91
CA ILE A 320 -7.02 -9.60 -4.51
C ILE A 320 -6.67 -8.62 -5.64
N HIS A 321 -7.68 -7.91 -6.15
CA HIS A 321 -7.53 -6.88 -7.19
C HIS A 321 -8.58 -5.75 -7.02
N GLY A 322 -8.45 -4.68 -7.80
CA GLY A 322 -9.26 -3.45 -7.64
C GLY A 322 -10.78 -3.63 -7.80
N ASP A 323 -11.22 -4.59 -8.63
CA ASP A 323 -12.66 -4.86 -8.84
C ASP A 323 -13.31 -5.65 -7.69
N LYS A 324 -12.55 -6.27 -6.77
CA LYS A 324 -13.16 -6.94 -5.61
C LYS A 324 -13.75 -5.92 -4.65
N ARG A 325 -14.95 -6.20 -4.13
CA ARG A 325 -15.58 -5.37 -3.09
C ARG A 325 -14.74 -5.41 -1.81
N GLN A 326 -14.83 -4.38 -0.98
CA GLN A 326 -14.01 -4.26 0.23
C GLN A 326 -14.18 -5.46 1.18
N ASN A 327 -15.41 -5.90 1.39
CA ASN A 327 -15.72 -7.07 2.21
C ASN A 327 -15.12 -8.38 1.65
N GLN A 328 -15.06 -8.53 0.33
CA GLN A 328 -14.40 -9.68 -0.32
C GLN A 328 -12.90 -9.63 -0.09
N ARG A 329 -12.27 -8.46 -0.27
CA ARG A 329 -10.84 -8.26 -0.03
C ARG A 329 -10.47 -8.59 1.42
N GLU A 330 -11.25 -8.10 2.38
CA GLU A 330 -11.08 -8.40 3.81
C GLU A 330 -11.24 -9.90 4.11
N ALA A 331 -12.22 -10.55 3.50
CA ALA A 331 -12.42 -12.00 3.66
C ALA A 331 -11.20 -12.80 3.15
N VAL A 332 -10.66 -12.45 1.98
CA VAL A 332 -9.45 -13.09 1.43
C VAL A 332 -8.24 -12.86 2.33
N LEU A 333 -8.00 -11.62 2.76
CA LEU A 333 -6.90 -11.30 3.66
C LEU A 333 -7.00 -12.05 5.00
N ARG A 334 -8.22 -12.17 5.54
CA ARG A 334 -8.46 -12.93 6.78
C ARG A 334 -8.13 -14.42 6.60
N LYS A 335 -8.57 -15.03 5.49
CA LYS A 335 -8.22 -16.44 5.16
C LYS A 335 -6.71 -16.62 5.06
N PHE A 336 -6.01 -15.70 4.38
CA PHE A 336 -4.56 -15.77 4.20
C PHE A 336 -3.78 -15.54 5.50
N ARG A 337 -4.24 -14.64 6.37
CA ARG A 337 -3.65 -14.45 7.71
C ARG A 337 -3.85 -15.68 8.60
N ALA A 338 -5.01 -16.31 8.52
CA ALA A 338 -5.35 -17.53 9.27
C ALA A 338 -4.78 -18.83 8.66
N ASN A 339 -3.94 -18.74 7.61
CA ASN A 339 -3.38 -19.87 6.85
C ASN A 339 -4.45 -20.84 6.28
N GLN A 340 -5.69 -20.37 6.11
CA GLN A 340 -6.76 -21.13 5.44
C GLN A 340 -6.55 -21.18 3.92
N ILE A 341 -5.89 -20.14 3.40
CA ILE A 341 -5.25 -20.15 2.10
C ILE A 341 -3.78 -19.79 2.32
N ASN A 342 -2.88 -20.40 1.57
CA ASN A 342 -1.45 -20.15 1.66
C ASN A 342 -0.89 -19.48 0.41
N ILE A 343 -1.69 -19.29 -0.64
CA ILE A 343 -1.31 -18.60 -1.87
C ILE A 343 -2.23 -17.40 -2.09
N LEU A 344 -1.65 -16.20 -2.08
CA LEU A 344 -2.35 -14.97 -2.37
C LEU A 344 -1.90 -14.43 -3.72
N ILE A 345 -2.81 -14.24 -4.67
CA ILE A 345 -2.50 -13.64 -5.97
C ILE A 345 -2.96 -12.18 -5.97
N ALA A 346 -2.11 -11.24 -6.34
CA ALA A 346 -2.45 -9.83 -6.29
C ALA A 346 -1.86 -9.02 -7.44
N THR A 347 -2.50 -7.88 -7.73
CA THR A 347 -1.90 -6.81 -8.55
C THR A 347 -1.11 -5.86 -7.65
N ASP A 348 -0.13 -5.12 -8.20
CA ASP A 348 0.68 -4.15 -7.44
C ASP A 348 -0.18 -3.22 -6.58
N VAL A 349 -1.17 -2.59 -7.21
CA VAL A 349 -2.09 -1.65 -6.55
C VAL A 349 -2.86 -2.31 -5.41
N ALA A 350 -3.20 -3.58 -5.57
CA ALA A 350 -4.02 -4.30 -4.61
C ALA A 350 -3.22 -4.92 -3.46
N ALA A 351 -1.96 -5.27 -3.71
CA ALA A 351 -1.02 -5.83 -2.75
C ALA A 351 -0.38 -4.77 -1.85
N ARG A 352 -0.31 -3.56 -2.37
CA ARG A 352 0.09 -2.36 -1.66
C ARG A 352 -0.74 -2.24 -0.37
N GLY A 353 -0.06 -2.29 0.78
CA GLY A 353 -0.62 -2.01 2.10
C GLY A 353 -1.22 -3.24 2.76
N ILE A 354 -1.07 -4.40 2.12
CA ILE A 354 -1.31 -5.66 2.79
C ILE A 354 -0.22 -5.84 3.84
N ASP A 355 -0.63 -5.85 5.11
CA ASP A 355 0.19 -6.31 6.23
C ASP A 355 -0.13 -7.78 6.47
N VAL A 356 0.81 -8.62 6.03
CA VAL A 356 0.82 -10.06 6.16
C VAL A 356 2.22 -10.47 6.58
N LYS A 357 2.29 -11.23 7.66
CA LYS A 357 3.53 -11.73 8.23
C LYS A 357 3.85 -13.10 7.64
N ASP A 358 5.13 -13.46 7.72
CA ASP A 358 5.63 -14.81 7.45
C ASP A 358 5.40 -15.30 6.02
N ILE A 359 5.50 -14.40 5.02
CA ILE A 359 5.57 -14.82 3.61
C ILE A 359 6.93 -15.49 3.39
N SER A 360 6.94 -16.77 3.01
CA SER A 360 8.16 -17.49 2.65
C SER A 360 8.66 -17.10 1.26
N HIS A 361 7.75 -16.94 0.30
CA HIS A 361 8.09 -16.65 -1.09
C HIS A 361 7.25 -15.53 -1.69
N VAL A 362 7.92 -14.65 -2.44
CA VAL A 362 7.28 -13.73 -3.38
C VAL A 362 7.55 -14.22 -4.80
N ILE A 363 6.51 -14.39 -5.61
CA ILE A 363 6.64 -14.78 -7.02
C ILE A 363 6.13 -13.65 -7.90
N ASN A 364 7.01 -13.07 -8.71
CA ASN A 364 6.64 -12.15 -9.78
C ASN A 364 6.26 -12.97 -11.01
N TYR A 365 4.98 -13.35 -11.12
CA TYR A 365 4.46 -14.10 -12.27
C TYR A 365 4.55 -13.27 -13.56
N ASP A 366 4.21 -11.98 -13.44
CA ASP A 366 4.48 -10.98 -14.47
C ASP A 366 5.59 -10.04 -13.99
N GLU A 367 6.53 -9.72 -14.88
CA GLU A 367 7.57 -8.72 -14.60
C GLU A 367 6.95 -7.39 -14.14
N PRO A 368 7.54 -6.75 -13.10
CA PRO A 368 7.06 -5.47 -12.58
C PRO A 368 7.18 -4.36 -13.62
N GLY A 369 6.43 -3.27 -13.43
CA GLY A 369 6.46 -2.12 -14.34
C GLY A 369 7.69 -1.22 -14.16
N SER A 370 8.28 -1.22 -12.96
CA SER A 370 9.48 -0.47 -12.60
C SER A 370 10.31 -1.25 -11.57
N TYR A 371 11.54 -0.79 -11.34
CA TYR A 371 12.40 -1.34 -10.29
C TYR A 371 11.86 -1.02 -8.88
N ASP A 372 11.24 0.14 -8.68
CA ASP A 372 10.62 0.48 -7.40
C ASP A 372 9.45 -0.46 -7.08
N ASP A 373 8.64 -0.81 -8.09
CA ASP A 373 7.60 -1.84 -7.93
C ASP A 373 8.22 -3.19 -7.54
N TYR A 374 9.33 -3.59 -8.19
CA TYR A 374 10.05 -4.81 -7.82
C TYR A 374 10.47 -4.82 -6.35
N VAL A 375 11.13 -3.77 -5.87
CA VAL A 375 11.59 -3.64 -4.48
C VAL A 375 10.40 -3.73 -3.51
N HIS A 376 9.28 -3.05 -3.82
CA HIS A 376 8.06 -3.11 -3.01
C HIS A 376 7.40 -4.48 -2.96
N ARG A 377 7.49 -5.27 -4.05
CA ARG A 377 6.99 -6.65 -4.12
C ARG A 377 7.82 -7.57 -3.24
N ILE A 378 9.15 -7.54 -3.41
CA ILE A 378 10.04 -8.47 -2.69
C ILE A 378 10.12 -8.15 -1.20
N GLY A 379 9.96 -6.88 -0.79
CA GLY A 379 9.86 -6.47 0.62
C GLY A 379 8.62 -6.98 1.37
N ARG A 380 7.78 -7.82 0.72
CA ARG A 380 6.69 -8.56 1.38
C ARG A 380 7.19 -9.83 2.06
N THR A 381 8.37 -10.32 1.71
CA THR A 381 9.09 -11.38 2.44
C THR A 381 10.33 -10.78 3.13
N GLY A 382 11.10 -11.59 3.87
CA GLY A 382 12.35 -11.13 4.51
C GLY A 382 12.16 -10.16 5.69
N ARG A 383 10.99 -10.15 6.35
CA ARG A 383 10.64 -9.20 7.42
C ARG A 383 11.08 -9.69 8.80
N ALA A 384 11.37 -8.74 9.70
CA ALA A 384 11.69 -8.99 11.12
C ALA A 384 12.83 -10.01 11.33
N GLY A 385 13.93 -9.85 10.59
CA GLY A 385 15.13 -10.69 10.70
C GLY A 385 15.00 -12.09 10.08
N LYS A 386 13.87 -12.44 9.46
CA LYS A 386 13.72 -13.70 8.71
C LYS A 386 14.28 -13.56 7.29
N MET A 387 14.77 -14.66 6.74
CA MET A 387 15.13 -14.76 5.33
C MET A 387 13.88 -14.97 4.47
N GLY A 388 13.86 -14.36 3.29
CA GLY A 388 12.82 -14.52 2.28
C GLY A 388 13.38 -14.96 0.94
N LYS A 389 12.54 -15.50 0.06
CA LYS A 389 12.90 -15.76 -1.34
C LYS A 389 11.97 -15.00 -2.28
N ALA A 390 12.53 -14.40 -3.34
CA ALA A 390 11.80 -13.76 -4.40
C ALA A 390 12.18 -14.37 -5.75
N ILE A 391 11.20 -14.89 -6.47
CA ILE A 391 11.39 -15.52 -7.79
C ILE A 391 10.70 -14.66 -8.85
N THR A 392 11.40 -14.32 -9.92
CA THR A 392 10.82 -13.55 -11.04
C THR A 392 10.78 -14.36 -12.31
N PHE A 393 9.59 -14.49 -12.90
CA PHE A 393 9.44 -15.14 -14.20
C PHE A 393 9.81 -14.15 -15.30
N VAL A 394 10.79 -14.55 -16.12
CA VAL A 394 11.28 -13.80 -17.27
C VAL A 394 10.98 -14.63 -18.53
N GLU A 395 10.64 -13.97 -19.64
CA GLU A 395 10.41 -14.62 -20.93
C GLU A 395 11.67 -14.75 -21.79
#